data_AF-A0A6P0KGS8-F1
#
_entry.id   AF-A0A6P0KGS8-F1
#
_cell.length_a   1.000
_cell.length_b   1.000
_cell.length_c   1.000
_cell.angle_alpha   90.00
_cell.angle_beta   90.00
_cell.angle_gamma   90.00
#
_symmetry.space_group_name_H-M   'P 1'
#
loop_
_entity.id
_entity.type
_entity.pdbx_description
1 polymer ?
#
loop_
_entity_poly.entity_id
_entity_poly.type
_entity_poly.pdbx_seq_one_letter_code
_entity_poly.pdbx_strand_id
1 'polypeptide(L)'
;MVTTRKKTTKSSAKSTDKSNDAAIKTKNSTKLTPSQQAEALVKKIRNAIHTQYKVKLATRDSRIATKVGHAVREKLGLDIQAQMNKWGNGKKFDWQEWNNKVFPKLFGKPDALKVNVEVLALAMSMLYDTISEDTEAAINDLIDFNAKSLARRNGFAKDSEEELEDEEFDEDDEDDDIDDLLEELDDEDDEEGSEDEDFEIDEEEEFDEEN
;
A
#
# COMPACT_ATOMS: atom_id res chain seq x y z
N MET A 1 77.95 -24.07 -2.52
CA MET A 1 76.73 -24.06 -3.35
C MET A 1 76.16 -22.64 -3.36
N VAL A 2 76.06 -22.00 -4.55
CA VAL A 2 74.83 -21.43 -5.18
C VAL A 2 73.78 -20.87 -4.17
N THR A 3 73.28 -19.63 -4.15
CA THR A 3 73.15 -18.53 -5.14
C THR A 3 72.65 -17.23 -4.47
N THR A 4 72.97 -16.11 -5.11
CA THR A 4 72.33 -14.77 -5.19
C THR A 4 70.94 -14.49 -4.58
N ARG A 5 70.73 -13.22 -4.14
CA ARG A 5 69.76 -12.28 -4.79
C ARG A 5 69.95 -10.80 -4.37
N LYS A 6 70.16 -9.95 -5.39
CA LYS A 6 70.00 -8.49 -5.41
C LYS A 6 68.54 -8.12 -5.15
N LYS A 7 68.28 -6.99 -4.47
CA LYS A 7 67.05 -6.21 -4.69
C LYS A 7 67.39 -4.74 -4.92
N THR A 8 67.00 -4.30 -6.10
CA THR A 8 67.18 -2.98 -6.71
C THR A 8 66.27 -1.92 -6.08
N THR A 9 66.83 -0.76 -5.77
CA THR A 9 66.11 0.49 -5.49
C THR A 9 65.66 1.13 -6.80
N LYS A 10 64.36 1.39 -6.97
CA LYS A 10 63.82 2.14 -8.12
C LYS A 10 62.92 3.27 -7.62
N SER A 11 63.52 4.46 -7.65
CA SER A 11 63.01 5.75 -8.13
C SER A 11 61.51 6.08 -8.04
N SER A 12 61.24 7.13 -7.25
CA SER A 12 60.33 8.25 -7.51
C SER A 12 59.64 8.29 -8.88
N ALA A 13 58.31 8.23 -8.89
CA ALA A 13 57.47 8.87 -9.90
C ALA A 13 56.29 9.55 -9.19
N LYS A 14 56.32 10.87 -9.24
CA LYS A 14 55.26 11.82 -8.85
C LYS A 14 54.12 11.71 -9.87
N SER A 15 52.99 11.13 -9.49
CA SER A 15 51.73 11.25 -10.21
C SER A 15 50.81 12.18 -9.42
N THR A 16 50.76 13.45 -9.82
CA THR A 16 49.70 14.38 -9.46
C THR A 16 48.44 13.99 -10.22
N ASP A 17 47.59 13.17 -9.60
CA ASP A 17 46.22 12.97 -10.06
C ASP A 17 45.32 13.96 -9.31
N LYS A 18 45.00 15.08 -9.97
CA LYS A 18 43.94 16.00 -9.56
C LYS A 18 42.62 15.36 -9.95
N SER A 19 42.15 14.41 -9.16
CA SER A 19 40.77 13.97 -9.22
C SER A 19 39.94 14.97 -8.42
N ASN A 20 38.99 15.62 -9.10
CA ASN A 20 38.05 16.57 -8.52
C ASN A 20 37.23 15.88 -7.42
N ASP A 21 37.65 16.08 -6.17
CA ASP A 21 36.80 15.88 -5.01
C ASP A 21 35.78 17.04 -5.03
N ALA A 22 34.70 16.84 -5.78
CA ALA A 22 33.47 17.61 -5.62
C ALA A 22 32.84 17.17 -4.30
N ALA A 23 33.50 17.51 -3.19
CA ALA A 23 32.92 17.51 -1.88
C ALA A 23 31.68 18.41 -1.98
N ILE A 24 30.51 17.77 -2.03
CA ILE A 24 29.22 18.42 -1.86
C ILE A 24 29.30 19.10 -0.50
N LYS A 25 29.67 20.38 -0.51
CA LYS A 25 29.62 21.25 0.66
C LYS A 25 28.14 21.38 1.02
N THR A 26 27.66 20.48 1.86
CA THR A 26 26.45 20.68 2.63
C THR A 26 26.67 21.94 3.44
N LYS A 27 26.13 23.05 2.92
CA LYS A 27 26.08 24.31 3.65
C LYS A 27 25.30 24.00 4.93
N ASN A 28 26.02 23.90 6.05
CA ASN A 28 25.47 23.83 7.39
C ASN A 28 24.72 25.15 7.67
N SER A 29 23.50 25.23 7.16
CA SER A 29 22.54 26.29 7.43
C SER A 29 21.69 25.81 8.60
N THR A 30 22.01 26.30 9.80
CA THR A 30 21.28 26.09 11.06
C THR A 30 21.21 24.61 11.48
N LYS A 31 21.71 24.28 12.67
CA LYS A 31 21.91 22.89 13.15
C LYS A 31 20.58 22.16 13.42
N LEU A 32 19.82 21.87 12.37
CA LEU A 32 18.69 20.95 12.44
C LEU A 32 19.24 19.56 12.74
N THR A 33 18.58 18.84 13.65
CA THR A 33 18.89 17.43 13.89
C THR A 33 18.57 16.61 12.64
N PRO A 34 19.15 15.41 12.46
CA PRO A 34 18.80 14.54 11.34
C PRO A 34 17.29 14.29 11.20
N SER A 35 16.54 14.20 12.31
CA SER A 35 15.07 14.05 12.30
C SER A 35 14.39 15.26 11.66
N GLN A 36 14.75 16.48 12.07
CA GLN A 36 14.19 17.71 11.52
C GLN A 36 14.54 17.89 10.04
N GLN A 37 15.74 17.47 9.63
CA GLN A 37 16.13 17.45 8.21
C GLN A 37 15.27 16.46 7.41
N ALA A 38 14.98 15.28 7.96
CA ALA A 38 14.11 14.29 7.33
C ALA A 38 12.66 14.79 7.20
N GLU A 39 12.09 15.42 8.23
CA GLU A 39 10.75 16.03 8.18
C GLU A 39 10.64 17.10 7.08
N ALA A 40 11.65 17.99 6.98
CA ALA A 40 11.71 18.99 5.94
C ALA A 40 11.82 18.35 4.53
N LEU A 41 12.60 17.27 4.40
CA LEU A 41 12.70 16.52 3.15
C LEU A 41 11.37 15.86 2.76
N VAL A 42 10.65 15.26 3.72
CA VAL A 42 9.33 14.67 3.48
C VAL A 42 8.34 15.72 2.95
N LYS A 43 8.31 16.93 3.52
CA LYS A 43 7.47 18.03 3.02
C LYS A 43 7.83 18.41 1.57
N LYS A 44 9.13 18.52 1.27
CA LYS A 44 9.61 18.81 -0.09
C LYS A 44 9.19 17.73 -1.10
N ILE A 45 9.33 16.45 -0.72
CA ILE A 45 8.91 15.32 -1.56
C ILE A 45 7.40 15.39 -1.84
N ARG A 46 6.56 15.56 -0.80
CA ARG A 46 5.10 15.63 -0.97
C ARG A 46 4.68 16.78 -1.89
N ASN A 47 5.27 17.96 -1.69
CA ASN A 47 4.96 19.12 -2.53
C ASN A 47 5.39 18.90 -3.98
N ALA A 48 6.58 18.36 -4.22
CA ALA A 48 7.06 18.08 -5.57
C ALA A 48 6.12 17.11 -6.31
N ILE A 49 5.71 16.02 -5.64
CA ILE A 49 4.78 15.03 -6.22
C ILE A 49 3.41 15.65 -6.49
N HIS A 50 2.88 16.44 -5.55
CA HIS A 50 1.59 17.12 -5.76
C HIS A 50 1.64 18.12 -6.92
N THR A 51 2.71 18.92 -7.03
CA THR A 51 2.84 19.89 -8.12
C THR A 51 2.92 19.22 -9.49
N GLN A 52 3.73 18.15 -9.60
CA GLN A 52 4.00 17.47 -10.88
C GLN A 52 2.87 16.51 -11.29
N TYR A 53 2.34 15.72 -10.36
CA TYR A 53 1.40 14.64 -10.67
C TYR A 53 -0.02 14.92 -10.18
N LYS A 54 -0.27 16.04 -9.47
CA LYS A 54 -1.56 16.33 -8.80
C LYS A 54 -2.00 15.26 -7.81
N VAL A 55 -1.04 14.48 -7.29
CA VAL A 55 -1.29 13.42 -6.30
C VAL A 55 -0.91 13.88 -4.90
N LYS A 56 -1.86 13.78 -3.95
CA LYS A 56 -1.60 14.00 -2.53
C LYS A 56 -1.15 12.69 -1.87
N LEU A 57 0.14 12.57 -1.58
CA LEU A 57 0.65 11.39 -0.88
C LEU A 57 0.11 11.29 0.55
N ALA A 58 -0.54 10.17 0.87
CA ALA A 58 -0.99 9.85 2.22
C ALA A 58 0.18 9.84 3.24
N THR A 59 -0.11 10.25 4.47
CA THR A 59 0.84 10.22 5.59
C THR A 59 1.21 8.78 5.98
N ARG A 60 2.31 8.62 6.73
CA ARG A 60 2.72 7.29 7.20
C ARG A 60 1.61 6.63 8.03
N ASP A 61 1.05 7.37 8.98
CA ASP A 61 0.03 6.84 9.90
C ASP A 61 -1.26 6.49 9.17
N SER A 62 -1.68 7.31 8.20
CA SER A 62 -2.83 7.00 7.34
C SER A 62 -2.58 5.73 6.52
N ARG A 63 -1.39 5.57 5.91
CA ARG A 63 -1.04 4.35 5.17
C ARG A 63 -1.02 3.11 6.07
N ILE A 64 -0.51 3.23 7.29
CA ILE A 64 -0.52 2.15 8.28
C ILE A 64 -1.97 1.79 8.64
N ALA A 65 -2.80 2.77 8.95
CA ALA A 65 -4.21 2.57 9.28
C ALA A 65 -4.95 1.85 8.15
N THR A 66 -4.77 2.28 6.90
CA THR A 66 -5.38 1.64 5.72
C THR A 66 -4.96 0.17 5.58
N LYS A 67 -3.66 -0.12 5.71
CA LYS A 67 -3.14 -1.49 5.61
C LYS A 67 -3.68 -2.39 6.71
N VAL A 68 -3.68 -1.91 7.96
CA VAL A 68 -4.26 -2.62 9.09
C VAL A 68 -5.76 -2.85 8.88
N GLY A 69 -6.51 -1.82 8.47
CA GLY A 69 -7.94 -1.94 8.19
C GLY A 69 -8.25 -3.02 7.15
N HIS A 70 -7.48 -3.08 6.06
CA HIS A 70 -7.63 -4.14 5.06
C HIS A 70 -7.21 -5.52 5.58
N ALA A 71 -6.13 -5.61 6.36
CA ALA A 71 -5.68 -6.85 6.98
C ALA A 71 -6.77 -7.46 7.86
N VAL A 72 -7.36 -6.64 8.73
CA VAL A 72 -8.40 -7.06 9.67
C VAL A 72 -9.66 -7.50 8.94
N ARG A 73 -10.12 -6.72 7.95
CA ARG A 73 -11.28 -7.08 7.13
C ARG A 73 -11.12 -8.45 6.48
N GLU A 74 -9.95 -8.68 5.89
CA GLU A 74 -9.66 -9.94 5.20
C GLU A 74 -9.49 -11.10 6.18
N LYS A 75 -8.70 -10.92 7.25
CA LYS A 75 -8.39 -11.97 8.23
C LYS A 75 -9.66 -12.50 8.92
N LEU A 76 -10.50 -11.59 9.41
CA LEU A 76 -11.79 -11.95 10.03
C LEU A 76 -12.74 -12.58 8.99
N GLY A 77 -12.84 -12.00 7.79
CA GLY A 77 -13.72 -12.54 6.75
C GLY A 77 -13.35 -13.97 6.35
N LEU A 78 -12.05 -14.26 6.16
CA LEU A 78 -11.56 -15.60 5.82
C LEU A 78 -11.83 -16.61 6.94
N ASP A 79 -11.64 -16.20 8.20
CA ASP A 79 -11.91 -17.05 9.36
C ASP A 79 -13.41 -17.37 9.50
N ILE A 80 -14.27 -16.35 9.41
CA ILE A 80 -15.73 -16.54 9.42
C ILE A 80 -16.16 -17.44 8.27
N GLN A 81 -15.65 -17.22 7.05
CA GLN A 81 -15.92 -18.07 5.90
C GLN A 81 -15.50 -19.53 6.16
N ALA A 82 -14.31 -19.75 6.70
CA ALA A 82 -13.82 -21.10 7.02
C ALA A 82 -14.72 -21.79 8.06
N GLN A 83 -15.16 -21.06 9.08
CA GLN A 83 -16.08 -21.58 10.10
C GLN A 83 -17.47 -21.88 9.51
N MET A 84 -17.99 -21.02 8.63
CA MET A 84 -19.24 -21.24 7.91
C MET A 84 -19.16 -22.43 6.94
N ASN A 85 -18.02 -22.64 6.28
CA ASN A 85 -17.84 -23.82 5.42
C ASN A 85 -17.77 -25.12 6.25
N LYS A 86 -17.26 -25.05 7.48
CA LYS A 86 -17.13 -26.21 8.37
C LYS A 86 -18.43 -26.58 9.08
N TRP A 87 -19.21 -25.59 9.50
CA TRP A 87 -20.39 -25.77 10.38
C TRP A 87 -21.69 -25.18 9.83
N GLY A 88 -21.61 -24.34 8.81
CA GLY A 88 -22.78 -23.76 8.17
C GLY A 88 -23.51 -24.83 7.38
N ASN A 89 -24.80 -24.99 7.66
CA ASN A 89 -25.72 -25.90 6.99
C ASN A 89 -25.93 -25.53 5.50
N GLY A 90 -24.88 -25.58 4.68
CA GLY A 90 -24.89 -25.22 3.26
C GLY A 90 -24.90 -23.72 2.96
N LYS A 91 -24.79 -22.83 3.96
CA LYS A 91 -24.77 -21.38 3.74
C LYS A 91 -23.37 -20.92 3.34
N LYS A 92 -23.26 -20.27 2.18
CA LYS A 92 -22.03 -19.60 1.73
C LYS A 92 -21.84 -18.28 2.49
N PHE A 93 -20.59 -17.92 2.75
CA PHE A 93 -20.24 -16.62 3.31
C PHE A 93 -20.42 -15.52 2.25
N ASP A 94 -21.17 -14.48 2.59
CA ASP A 94 -21.40 -13.33 1.72
C ASP A 94 -20.33 -12.26 1.96
N TRP A 95 -19.35 -12.20 1.05
CA TRP A 95 -18.28 -11.21 1.07
C TRP A 95 -18.77 -9.78 0.82
N GLN A 96 -19.86 -9.60 0.07
CA GLN A 96 -20.42 -8.29 -0.21
C GLN A 96 -21.12 -7.72 1.03
N GLU A 97 -21.91 -8.54 1.73
CA GLU A 97 -22.49 -8.16 3.02
C GLU A 97 -21.40 -7.86 4.06
N TRP A 98 -20.38 -8.73 4.15
CA TRP A 98 -19.26 -8.51 5.05
C TRP A 98 -18.54 -7.18 4.79
N ASN A 99 -18.16 -6.93 3.54
CA ASN A 99 -17.36 -5.76 3.16
C ASN A 99 -18.12 -4.44 3.24
N ASN A 100 -19.43 -4.44 2.94
CA ASN A 100 -20.21 -3.21 2.79
C ASN A 100 -21.15 -2.92 3.97
N LYS A 101 -21.51 -3.93 4.77
CA LYS A 101 -22.44 -3.76 5.91
C LYS A 101 -21.79 -4.09 7.24
N VAL A 102 -21.29 -5.32 7.42
CA VAL A 102 -20.87 -5.81 8.73
C VAL A 102 -19.56 -5.15 9.17
N PHE A 103 -18.52 -5.21 8.34
CA PHE A 103 -17.21 -4.62 8.67
C PHE A 103 -17.31 -3.10 8.90
N PRO A 104 -17.93 -2.30 8.01
CA PRO A 104 -18.05 -0.85 8.22
C PRO A 104 -18.87 -0.46 9.45
N LYS A 105 -19.84 -1.28 9.84
CA LYS A 105 -20.61 -1.09 11.07
C LYS A 105 -19.73 -1.24 12.31
N LEU A 106 -18.86 -2.25 12.34
CA LEU A 106 -17.97 -2.54 13.47
C LEU A 106 -16.77 -1.60 13.55
N PHE A 107 -16.08 -1.38 12.42
CA PHE A 107 -14.74 -0.76 12.42
C PHE A 107 -14.64 0.50 11.56
N GLY A 108 -15.64 0.81 10.73
CA GLY A 108 -15.55 1.85 9.69
C GLY A 108 -14.99 1.29 8.38
N LYS A 109 -14.70 2.18 7.41
CA LYS A 109 -14.09 1.74 6.14
C LYS A 109 -12.61 1.39 6.40
N PRO A 110 -12.00 0.48 5.64
CA PRO A 110 -10.59 0.12 5.83
C PRO A 110 -9.63 1.30 5.79
N ASP A 111 -9.92 2.31 4.97
CA ASP A 111 -9.18 3.55 4.80
C ASP A 111 -9.63 4.69 5.73
N ALA A 112 -10.73 4.49 6.46
CA ALA A 112 -11.31 5.45 7.41
C ALA A 112 -11.87 4.70 8.64
N LEU A 113 -10.95 4.14 9.44
CA LEU A 113 -11.28 3.39 10.64
C LEU A 113 -11.88 4.30 11.73
N LYS A 114 -12.90 3.80 12.42
CA LYS A 114 -13.52 4.44 13.60
C LYS A 114 -12.75 4.17 14.90
N VAL A 115 -11.87 3.18 14.87
CA VAL A 115 -11.11 2.69 16.04
C VAL A 115 -9.63 3.01 15.82
N ASN A 116 -8.93 3.34 16.90
CA ASN A 116 -7.48 3.54 16.86
C ASN A 116 -6.78 2.25 16.39
N VAL A 117 -5.77 2.40 15.52
CA VAL A 117 -5.01 1.30 14.93
C VAL A 117 -4.35 0.41 15.99
N GLU A 118 -3.79 0.99 17.04
CA GLU A 118 -3.12 0.27 18.14
C GLU A 118 -4.11 -0.61 18.89
N VAL A 119 -5.29 -0.06 19.21
CA VAL A 119 -6.37 -0.80 19.88
C VAL A 119 -6.87 -1.94 19.01
N LEU A 120 -7.04 -1.69 17.71
CA LEU A 120 -7.49 -2.70 16.77
C LEU A 120 -6.45 -3.82 16.62
N ALA A 121 -5.15 -3.48 16.56
CA ALA A 121 -4.08 -4.46 16.48
C ALA A 121 -4.02 -5.37 17.72
N LEU A 122 -4.14 -4.79 18.92
CA LEU A 122 -4.23 -5.56 20.16
C LEU A 122 -5.50 -6.41 20.25
N ALA A 123 -6.64 -5.91 19.76
CA ALA A 123 -7.85 -6.74 19.69
C ALA A 123 -7.65 -7.97 18.79
N MET A 124 -6.91 -7.82 17.69
CA MET A 124 -6.59 -8.94 16.80
C MET A 124 -5.59 -9.93 17.42
N SER A 125 -4.62 -9.48 18.22
CA SER A 125 -3.72 -10.39 18.93
C SER A 125 -4.43 -11.22 20.00
N MET A 126 -5.46 -10.67 20.63
CA MET A 126 -6.31 -11.44 21.55
C MET A 126 -7.15 -12.52 20.84
N LEU A 127 -7.47 -12.32 19.56
CA LEU A 127 -8.25 -13.27 18.77
C LEU A 127 -7.37 -14.31 18.06
N TYR A 128 -6.15 -13.94 17.69
CA TYR A 128 -5.28 -14.74 16.84
C TYR A 128 -3.88 -14.86 17.42
N ASP A 129 -3.49 -16.09 17.74
CA ASP A 129 -2.15 -16.48 18.19
C ASP A 129 -1.04 -16.16 17.17
N THR A 130 -1.39 -15.99 15.89
CA THR A 130 -0.46 -15.60 14.83
C THR A 130 -0.09 -14.11 14.83
N ILE A 131 -0.71 -13.30 15.69
CA ILE A 131 -0.46 -11.86 15.79
C ILE A 131 0.16 -11.58 17.17
N SER A 132 1.29 -10.86 17.19
CA SER A 132 2.01 -10.55 18.43
C SER A 132 1.15 -9.81 19.46
N GLU A 133 1.37 -10.05 20.74
CA GLU A 133 0.72 -9.31 21.84
C GLU A 133 1.32 -7.90 22.05
N ASP A 134 2.50 -7.63 21.50
CA ASP A 134 3.09 -6.28 21.49
C ASP A 134 2.45 -5.40 20.42
N THR A 135 2.08 -4.17 20.76
CA THR A 135 1.32 -3.26 19.89
C THR A 135 2.02 -2.99 18.55
N GLU A 136 3.31 -2.66 18.55
CA GLU A 136 4.02 -2.32 17.32
C GLU A 136 4.26 -3.56 16.45
N ALA A 137 4.61 -4.68 17.08
CA ALA A 137 4.76 -5.96 16.40
C ALA A 137 3.42 -6.43 15.79
N ALA A 138 2.30 -6.29 16.51
CA ALA A 138 0.96 -6.65 16.02
C ALA A 138 0.58 -5.85 14.77
N ILE A 139 0.87 -4.54 14.77
CA ILE A 139 0.66 -3.68 13.59
C ILE A 139 1.49 -4.19 12.40
N ASN A 140 2.75 -4.55 12.62
CA ASN A 140 3.62 -5.08 11.57
C ASN A 140 3.13 -6.44 11.04
N ASP A 141 2.70 -7.34 11.92
CA ASP A 141 2.14 -8.65 11.53
C ASP A 141 0.91 -8.48 10.64
N LEU A 142 0.04 -7.52 10.96
CA LEU A 142 -1.14 -7.19 10.15
C LEU A 142 -0.75 -6.55 8.81
N ILE A 143 0.25 -5.66 8.78
CA ILE A 143 0.78 -5.09 7.53
C ILE A 143 1.34 -6.20 6.62
N ASP A 144 2.09 -7.13 7.17
CA ASP A 144 2.66 -8.26 6.43
C ASP A 144 1.58 -9.21 5.93
N PHE A 145 0.54 -9.46 6.73
CA PHE A 145 -0.63 -10.22 6.31
C PHE A 145 -1.33 -9.54 5.12
N ASN A 146 -1.53 -8.22 5.18
CA ASN A 146 -2.13 -7.47 4.06
C ASN A 146 -1.28 -7.57 2.79
N ALA A 147 0.03 -7.43 2.89
CA ALA A 147 0.94 -7.56 1.75
C ALA A 147 0.83 -8.96 1.10
N LYS A 148 0.80 -10.02 1.91
CA LYS A 148 0.63 -11.41 1.43
C LYS A 148 -0.75 -11.63 0.80
N SER A 149 -1.81 -11.09 1.41
CA SER A 149 -3.18 -11.18 0.88
C SER A 149 -3.30 -10.50 -0.49
N LEU A 150 -2.77 -9.28 -0.64
CA LEU A 150 -2.74 -8.57 -1.92
C LEU A 150 -1.93 -9.31 -2.97
N ALA A 151 -0.75 -9.83 -2.62
CA ALA A 151 0.07 -10.61 -3.55
C ALA A 151 -0.67 -11.84 -4.05
N ARG A 152 -1.39 -12.55 -3.19
CA ARG A 152 -2.22 -13.71 -3.58
C ARG A 152 -3.34 -13.30 -4.54
N ARG A 153 -4.07 -12.22 -4.23
CA ARG A 153 -5.18 -11.74 -5.09
C ARG A 153 -4.69 -11.26 -6.45
N ASN A 154 -3.56 -10.57 -6.49
CA ASN A 154 -2.99 -10.09 -7.74
C ASN A 154 -2.33 -11.22 -8.56
N GLY A 155 -1.78 -12.24 -7.88
CA GLY A 155 -1.27 -13.44 -8.55
C GLY A 155 -2.35 -14.16 -9.34
N PHE A 156 -3.51 -14.42 -8.71
CA PHE A 156 -4.65 -15.02 -9.39
C PHE A 156 -5.20 -14.19 -10.55
N ALA A 157 -5.15 -12.85 -10.44
CA ALA A 157 -5.56 -11.99 -11.54
C ALA A 157 -4.61 -12.08 -12.75
N LYS A 158 -3.31 -12.29 -12.51
CA LYS A 158 -2.31 -12.45 -13.56
C LYS A 158 -2.40 -13.83 -14.22
N ASP A 159 -2.63 -14.89 -13.43
CA ASP A 159 -2.82 -16.24 -13.96
C ASP A 159 -4.10 -16.32 -14.83
N SER A 160 -5.17 -15.61 -14.43
CA SER A 160 -6.41 -15.49 -15.23
C SER A 160 -6.26 -14.63 -16.49
N GLU A 161 -5.27 -13.74 -16.57
CA GLU A 161 -4.98 -12.89 -17.73
C GLU A 161 -4.04 -13.63 -18.71
N GLU A 162 -3.07 -14.41 -18.21
CA GLU A 162 -2.19 -15.27 -19.02
C GLU A 162 -2.95 -16.48 -19.63
N GLU A 163 -3.94 -17.05 -18.94
CA GLU A 163 -4.76 -18.15 -19.48
C GLU A 163 -5.68 -17.70 -20.65
N LEU A 164 -5.97 -16.40 -20.78
CA LEU A 164 -6.73 -15.82 -21.89
C LEU A 164 -5.87 -15.38 -23.09
N GLU A 165 -4.53 -15.34 -22.95
CA GLU A 165 -3.61 -14.97 -24.05
C GLU A 165 -3.08 -16.17 -24.84
N ASP A 166 -3.27 -17.40 -24.35
CA ASP A 166 -2.82 -18.66 -24.99
C ASP A 166 -3.95 -19.42 -25.73
N GLU A 167 -5.20 -18.92 -25.73
CA GLU A 167 -6.26 -19.44 -26.62
C GLU A 167 -6.07 -18.87 -28.04
N GLU A 168 -5.04 -19.38 -28.72
CA GLU A 168 -4.98 -19.35 -30.18
C GLU A 168 -6.24 -20.08 -30.68
N PHE A 169 -7.15 -19.29 -31.25
CA PHE A 169 -8.47 -19.67 -31.74
C PHE A 169 -8.36 -20.75 -32.84
N ASP A 170 -8.30 -22.03 -32.45
CA ASP A 170 -8.52 -23.15 -33.37
C ASP A 170 -10.04 -23.26 -33.59
N GLU A 171 -10.53 -22.55 -34.61
CA GLU A 171 -11.85 -22.79 -35.20
C GLU A 171 -11.84 -24.18 -35.85
N ASP A 172 -12.32 -25.22 -35.14
CA ASP A 172 -13.20 -26.25 -35.74
C ASP A 172 -13.78 -27.19 -34.66
N ASP A 173 -15.06 -27.53 -34.88
CA ASP A 173 -15.88 -28.58 -34.27
C ASP A 173 -16.71 -28.28 -32.99
N GLU A 174 -17.88 -27.68 -33.26
CA GLU A 174 -19.25 -28.17 -32.96
C GLU A 174 -19.56 -28.83 -31.59
N ASP A 175 -20.44 -28.12 -30.84
CA ASP A 175 -21.49 -28.56 -29.89
C ASP A 175 -21.12 -29.43 -28.66
N ASP A 176 -21.20 -28.80 -27.46
CA ASP A 176 -22.21 -29.18 -26.45
C ASP A 176 -22.20 -28.20 -25.25
N ASP A 177 -23.35 -27.56 -25.02
CA ASP A 177 -23.87 -26.99 -23.77
C ASP A 177 -23.14 -25.81 -23.09
N ILE A 178 -23.29 -24.59 -23.63
CA ILE A 178 -23.20 -23.32 -22.86
C ILE A 178 -24.57 -22.62 -22.93
N ASP A 179 -25.53 -23.14 -22.16
CA ASP A 179 -26.90 -22.66 -22.16
C ASP A 179 -27.29 -22.02 -20.81
N ASP A 180 -26.41 -21.23 -20.17
CA ASP A 180 -26.80 -20.46 -18.96
C ASP A 180 -25.83 -19.32 -18.51
N LEU A 181 -25.10 -18.65 -19.42
CA LEU A 181 -24.24 -17.50 -19.02
C LEU A 181 -24.72 -16.11 -19.45
N LEU A 182 -25.84 -15.95 -20.13
CA LEU A 182 -26.29 -14.60 -20.52
C LEU A 182 -27.81 -14.49 -20.51
N GLU A 183 -28.39 -14.35 -19.31
CA GLU A 183 -29.71 -13.75 -19.16
C GLU A 183 -29.59 -12.33 -18.58
N GLU A 184 -29.83 -11.37 -19.48
CA GLU A 184 -30.32 -10.00 -19.27
C GLU A 184 -29.45 -9.01 -18.48
N LEU A 185 -28.54 -8.38 -19.22
CA LEU A 185 -28.16 -6.98 -19.05
C LEU A 185 -29.13 -6.14 -19.89
N ASP A 186 -30.29 -5.78 -19.34
CA ASP A 186 -31.02 -4.58 -19.75
C ASP A 186 -32.03 -4.16 -18.67
N ASP A 187 -31.83 -2.98 -18.08
CA ASP A 187 -32.79 -1.89 -18.22
C ASP A 187 -32.31 -0.68 -17.39
N GLU A 188 -31.89 0.33 -18.15
CA GLU A 188 -32.22 1.75 -17.96
C GLU A 188 -31.80 2.44 -16.65
N ASP A 189 -30.66 3.15 -16.71
CA ASP A 189 -30.59 4.47 -16.06
C ASP A 189 -30.08 5.48 -17.08
N ASP A 190 -31.05 6.00 -17.82
CA ASP A 190 -30.93 7.07 -18.79
C ASP A 190 -30.83 8.42 -18.07
N GLU A 191 -29.77 9.14 -18.44
CA GLU A 191 -29.69 10.59 -18.58
C GLU A 191 -29.74 11.56 -17.36
N GLU A 192 -28.66 12.37 -17.36
CA GLU A 192 -28.64 13.83 -17.16
C GLU A 192 -28.49 14.39 -15.74
N GLY A 193 -27.38 15.11 -15.54
CA GLY A 193 -27.22 16.00 -14.38
C GLY A 193 -25.80 16.47 -14.11
N SER A 194 -25.09 17.00 -15.11
CA SER A 194 -23.93 17.83 -14.87
C SER A 194 -24.38 19.17 -14.26
N GLU A 195 -24.11 19.39 -12.98
CA GLU A 195 -24.10 20.73 -12.41
C GLU A 195 -22.77 20.94 -11.68
N ASP A 196 -21.90 21.68 -12.37
CA ASP A 196 -20.85 22.50 -11.76
C ASP A 196 -21.50 23.35 -10.65
N GLU A 197 -21.09 23.17 -9.40
CA GLU A 197 -21.31 24.18 -8.37
C GLU A 197 -19.98 24.63 -7.76
N ASP A 198 -19.91 25.95 -7.71
CA ASP A 198 -18.75 26.80 -7.66
C ASP A 198 -17.85 26.61 -6.43
N PHE A 199 -16.58 26.81 -6.73
CA PHE A 199 -15.52 27.06 -5.79
C PHE A 199 -15.65 28.50 -5.25
N GLU A 200 -16.42 28.70 -4.18
CA GLU A 200 -16.32 29.92 -3.37
C GLU A 200 -15.23 29.74 -2.31
N ILE A 201 -14.02 30.18 -2.66
CA ILE A 201 -13.05 30.67 -1.67
C ILE A 201 -13.62 31.98 -1.14
N ASP A 202 -14.02 32.01 0.13
CA ASP A 202 -14.09 33.26 0.87
C ASP A 202 -12.75 33.45 1.59
N GLU A 203 -11.99 34.42 1.10
CA GLU A 203 -10.83 35.00 1.77
C GLU A 203 -11.30 35.84 2.97
N GLU A 204 -10.40 36.01 3.95
CA GLU A 204 -10.46 36.98 5.05
C GLU A 204 -11.12 36.54 6.38
N GLU A 205 -10.33 35.86 7.22
CA GLU A 205 -10.26 36.27 8.63
C GLU A 205 -8.79 36.49 9.04
N GLU A 206 -8.39 37.74 8.85
CA GLU A 206 -7.34 38.44 9.59
C GLU A 206 -7.62 38.31 11.10
N PHE A 207 -6.83 37.49 11.82
CA PHE A 207 -6.81 37.56 13.28
C PHE A 207 -5.46 38.11 13.75
N ASP A 208 -5.60 39.33 14.26
CA ASP A 208 -4.64 40.32 14.69
C ASP A 208 -3.57 39.81 15.68
N GLU A 209 -2.33 40.24 15.45
CA GLU A 209 -1.28 40.27 16.46
C GLU A 209 -1.48 41.53 17.32
N GLU A 210 -2.08 41.45 18.51
CA GLU A 210 -1.73 42.34 19.66
C GLU A 210 -2.48 41.96 20.96
N ASN A 211 -1.79 41.19 21.83
CA ASN A 211 -1.49 41.56 23.24
C ASN A 211 -0.62 40.50 23.93
#